data_AF-A0A1S3ZPE9-F1
#
_entry.id   AF-A0A1S3ZPE9-F1
#
_cell.length_a   1.000
_cell.length_b   1.000
_cell.length_c   1.000
_cell.angle_alpha   90.00
_cell.angle_beta   90.00
_cell.angle_gamma   90.00
#
_symmetry.space_group_name_H-M   'P 1'
#
loop_
_entity.id
_entity.type
_entity.pdbx_description
1 polymer ?
#
loop_
_entity_poly.entity_id
_entity_poly.type
_entity_poly.pdbx_seq_one_letter_code
_entity_poly.pdbx_strand_id
1 'polypeptide(L)'
;MNVNVAPSSSINSPATFPVNRRSSVAGLLNPLLLRCRKTKVSVFSSSLDRKIRATRRILAAAALEMKEAEKKTSSPVRIVSIVGEDSVSPLNSAPWLDVMLHTAERLKWVDEEFEMIVFSDNFINSQDETVNRVRNELDRADILVLVAVSKEGSVNWIQTNSQNVPNTICFDSSSALRNKLGGILIETEKRGDIFSSLLPFSQSKKMNESVEIVRTVSEAWERHNADDIRFCLLVIINSYITPVSTLQNLRAKGFSTLNCMVTNCGPQILNCLLDPNCRKALQCLNQCSPVDQVCNYRCIASYESQYLEEFSLCVLQKNNCLELDAKIPEKPYVPPMTEFRGEILSSEIAEDLFVGWLGTLNWSWRVVAGQNPAYDQFPCQYQLYYRGKARGSFWYEPVFQVRTLEDNLVWRRRKYRVKRGKVPGTFQFSVLDNGVVSIESWTIVDVSDDLSWGLFHYHGAARVAGQSYTGAVLVSPDGQYPAEREKERLVSALDRCGIKEWELFNVDNCSCEGPPLGLPEGSSLHSKIEVQEGRTHASV
;
A
#
# COMPACT_ATOMS: atom_id res chain seq x y z
N MET A 1 53.19 -7.71 -30.18
CA MET A 1 52.91 -7.07 -31.48
C MET A 1 52.08 -5.83 -31.19
N ASN A 2 52.74 -4.69 -30.96
CA ASN A 2 52.95 -3.59 -31.92
C ASN A 2 51.65 -3.05 -32.52
N VAL A 3 51.31 -1.75 -32.52
CA VAL A 3 51.95 -0.50 -32.07
C VAL A 3 50.91 0.62 -32.35
N ASN A 4 50.81 1.63 -31.46
CA ASN A 4 50.49 3.07 -31.60
C ASN A 4 49.31 3.54 -32.52
N VAL A 5 48.65 4.69 -32.34
CA VAL A 5 49.16 6.08 -32.22
C VAL A 5 47.99 7.00 -31.81
N ALA A 6 48.22 7.93 -30.88
CA ALA A 6 47.51 9.21 -30.80
C ALA A 6 48.34 10.28 -31.53
N PRO A 7 47.73 11.39 -32.01
CA PRO A 7 48.17 12.66 -31.40
C PRO A 7 47.09 13.74 -31.25
N SER A 8 47.49 14.68 -30.40
CA SER A 8 46.95 15.95 -29.91
C SER A 8 46.94 17.15 -30.88
N SER A 9 46.11 18.16 -30.59
CA SER A 9 46.40 19.63 -30.60
C SER A 9 45.07 20.41 -30.37
N SER A 10 44.78 21.17 -29.30
CA SER A 10 45.37 22.40 -28.70
C SER A 10 44.94 23.74 -29.34
N ILE A 11 44.31 24.60 -28.51
CA ILE A 11 44.38 26.10 -28.45
C ILE A 11 43.37 26.95 -29.26
N ASN A 12 42.41 27.61 -28.57
CA ASN A 12 42.29 29.08 -28.45
C ASN A 12 41.02 29.52 -27.67
N SER A 13 41.19 30.39 -26.67
CA SER A 13 40.20 31.35 -26.12
C SER A 13 40.66 32.78 -26.51
N PRO A 14 40.04 33.90 -26.07
CA PRO A 14 38.65 34.28 -25.79
C PRO A 14 38.21 35.51 -26.64
N ALA A 15 36.95 35.94 -26.57
CA ALA A 15 36.57 37.30 -27.01
C ALA A 15 35.45 37.90 -26.15
N THR A 16 35.65 39.17 -25.82
CA THR A 16 34.99 40.02 -24.82
C THR A 16 34.26 41.20 -25.49
N PHE A 17 33.02 41.48 -25.04
CA PHE A 17 32.26 42.78 -25.00
C PHE A 17 32.05 43.57 -26.33
N PRO A 18 31.26 44.69 -26.43
CA PRO A 18 30.52 45.53 -25.44
C PRO A 18 29.06 45.95 -25.89
N VAL A 19 28.07 46.31 -25.03
CA VAL A 19 27.67 47.64 -24.42
C VAL A 19 26.35 48.30 -24.95
N ASN A 20 25.49 48.67 -23.97
CA ASN A 20 24.51 49.78 -23.80
C ASN A 20 23.33 50.07 -24.77
N ARG A 21 22.13 50.24 -24.19
CA ARG A 21 21.52 51.52 -23.68
C ARG A 21 20.14 51.22 -23.01
N ARG A 22 19.92 51.46 -21.71
CA ARG A 22 19.27 52.64 -21.05
C ARG A 22 18.16 53.31 -21.89
N SER A 23 16.92 53.46 -21.41
CA SER A 23 16.43 54.42 -20.36
C SER A 23 14.99 54.03 -19.92
N SER A 24 14.57 53.92 -18.65
CA SER A 24 14.22 54.96 -17.63
C SER A 24 13.22 56.01 -18.18
N VAL A 25 12.05 56.36 -17.61
CA VAL A 25 11.67 56.74 -16.23
C VAL A 25 10.12 56.87 -16.14
N ALA A 26 9.54 56.29 -15.08
CA ALA A 26 8.56 56.81 -14.10
C ALA A 26 7.42 57.80 -14.47
N GLY A 27 6.29 57.68 -13.77
CA GLY A 27 5.27 58.75 -13.70
C GLY A 27 3.92 58.32 -13.15
N LEU A 28 3.70 58.60 -11.88
CA LEU A 28 2.52 58.34 -11.05
C LEU A 28 1.31 59.28 -11.34
N LEU A 29 0.15 58.85 -10.83
CA LEU A 29 -1.01 59.62 -10.29
C LEU A 29 -2.28 59.86 -11.14
N ASN A 30 -3.39 59.38 -10.54
CA ASN A 30 -4.80 59.73 -10.68
C ASN A 30 -5.06 61.24 -10.45
N PRO A 31 -6.15 61.85 -10.97
CA PRO A 31 -7.40 61.92 -10.17
C PRO A 31 -8.74 62.02 -10.95
N LEU A 32 -9.74 61.34 -10.41
CA LEU A 32 -11.12 61.75 -10.04
C LEU A 32 -11.91 62.86 -10.80
N LEU A 33 -13.19 62.50 -11.01
CA LEU A 33 -14.46 63.28 -11.05
C LEU A 33 -14.95 63.83 -12.39
N LEU A 34 -16.09 63.29 -12.86
CA LEU A 34 -17.32 64.09 -13.03
C LEU A 34 -18.58 63.23 -13.11
N ARG A 35 -19.64 63.87 -12.62
CA ARG A 35 -20.93 63.38 -12.13
C ARG A 35 -21.96 63.53 -13.25
N CYS A 36 -22.86 62.56 -13.46
CA CYS A 36 -24.20 62.90 -13.94
C CYS A 36 -25.24 61.92 -13.40
N ARG A 37 -26.33 62.50 -12.89
CA ARG A 37 -27.36 61.92 -12.04
C ARG A 37 -28.67 62.04 -12.82
N LYS A 38 -29.45 60.97 -12.99
CA LYS A 38 -30.93 61.02 -13.14
C LYS A 38 -31.59 59.66 -12.79
N THR A 39 -32.16 59.69 -11.59
CA THR A 39 -33.27 58.95 -10.94
C THR A 39 -34.04 57.78 -11.57
N LYS A 40 -34.09 56.68 -10.77
CA LYS A 40 -35.21 55.83 -10.28
C LYS A 40 -36.19 55.15 -11.26
N VAL A 41 -36.15 53.81 -11.28
CA VAL A 41 -37.25 52.89 -10.86
C VAL A 41 -36.61 51.62 -10.26
N SER A 42 -37.10 51.16 -9.11
CA SER A 42 -36.77 49.87 -8.49
C SER A 42 -37.95 48.91 -8.66
N VAL A 43 -37.75 47.65 -9.07
CA VAL A 43 -38.50 46.46 -8.60
C VAL A 43 -37.70 45.18 -8.98
N PHE A 44 -37.32 44.42 -7.96
CA PHE A 44 -37.17 42.95 -7.83
C PHE A 44 -36.68 42.07 -9.00
N SER A 45 -35.54 41.39 -8.79
CA SER A 45 -35.34 39.97 -9.13
C SER A 45 -34.10 39.41 -8.42
N SER A 46 -34.29 38.66 -7.33
CA SER A 46 -33.22 37.86 -6.70
C SER A 46 -33.73 36.55 -6.07
N SER A 47 -34.92 36.08 -6.45
CA SER A 47 -35.51 34.84 -5.91
C SER A 47 -35.36 33.61 -6.81
N LEU A 48 -34.96 33.78 -8.08
CA LEU A 48 -34.85 32.66 -9.03
C LEU A 48 -33.52 31.90 -8.91
N ASP A 49 -32.39 32.59 -8.71
CA ASP A 49 -31.07 31.97 -8.60
C ASP A 49 -30.83 31.20 -7.28
N ARG A 50 -31.51 31.60 -6.20
CA ARG A 50 -31.47 30.86 -4.93
C ARG A 50 -32.26 29.56 -4.98
N LYS A 51 -33.39 29.52 -5.72
CA LYS A 51 -34.18 28.30 -5.89
C LYS A 51 -33.41 27.26 -6.71
N ILE A 52 -32.78 27.65 -7.81
CA ILE A 52 -32.03 26.71 -8.67
C ILE A 52 -30.85 26.07 -7.93
N ARG A 53 -30.14 26.83 -7.08
CA ARG A 53 -28.99 26.34 -6.32
C ARG A 53 -29.40 25.44 -5.13
N ALA A 54 -30.58 25.67 -4.54
CA ALA A 54 -31.15 24.81 -3.50
C ALA A 54 -31.67 23.49 -4.07
N THR A 55 -32.38 23.52 -5.21
CA THR A 55 -32.90 22.31 -5.86
C THR A 55 -31.77 21.39 -6.36
N ARG A 56 -30.64 21.95 -6.84
CA ARG A 56 -29.44 21.16 -7.20
C ARG A 56 -28.79 20.46 -6.00
N ARG A 57 -28.80 21.07 -4.82
CA ARG A 57 -28.27 20.43 -3.59
C ARG A 57 -29.20 19.34 -3.08
N ILE A 58 -30.51 19.54 -3.17
CA ILE A 58 -31.51 18.53 -2.78
C ILE A 58 -31.50 17.35 -3.75
N LEU A 59 -31.37 17.58 -5.06
CA LEU A 59 -31.23 16.50 -6.05
C LEU A 59 -29.88 15.77 -5.94
N ALA A 60 -28.80 16.46 -5.57
CA ALA A 60 -27.51 15.82 -5.31
C ALA A 60 -27.51 15.00 -4.01
N ALA A 61 -28.16 15.50 -2.95
CA ALA A 61 -28.33 14.76 -1.69
C ALA A 61 -29.27 13.56 -1.88
N ALA A 62 -30.39 13.72 -2.60
CA ALA A 62 -31.28 12.62 -2.94
C ALA A 62 -30.63 11.60 -3.88
N ALA A 63 -29.76 12.02 -4.82
CA ALA A 63 -28.97 11.10 -5.64
C ALA A 63 -27.87 10.38 -4.86
N LEU A 64 -27.35 10.99 -3.78
CA LEU A 64 -26.44 10.35 -2.82
C LEU A 64 -27.20 9.35 -1.93
N GLU A 65 -28.37 9.73 -1.41
CA GLU A 65 -29.25 8.83 -0.64
C GLU A 65 -29.79 7.68 -1.50
N MET A 66 -30.09 7.91 -2.79
CA MET A 66 -30.48 6.84 -3.71
C MET A 66 -29.31 5.91 -4.06
N LYS A 67 -28.07 6.41 -4.16
CA LYS A 67 -26.87 5.58 -4.31
C LYS A 67 -26.50 4.82 -3.03
N GLU A 68 -26.76 5.38 -1.86
CA GLU A 68 -26.61 4.68 -0.57
C GLU A 68 -27.74 3.65 -0.37
N ALA A 69 -28.95 3.92 -0.87
CA ALA A 69 -30.07 2.98 -0.83
C ALA A 69 -29.92 1.82 -1.83
N GLU A 70 -29.30 2.04 -3.00
CA GLU A 70 -28.96 0.97 -3.96
C GLU A 70 -27.85 0.03 -3.47
N LYS A 71 -27.13 0.37 -2.40
CA LYS A 71 -26.10 -0.50 -1.81
C LYS A 71 -26.66 -1.56 -0.84
N LYS A 72 -27.98 -1.57 -0.58
CA LYS A 72 -28.63 -2.41 0.44
C LYS A 72 -29.35 -3.67 -0.08
N THR A 73 -29.09 -4.12 -1.31
CA THR A 73 -29.80 -5.27 -1.91
C THR A 73 -28.92 -6.41 -2.41
N SER A 74 -27.59 -6.39 -2.21
CA SER A 74 -26.77 -7.57 -2.49
C SER A 74 -26.73 -8.48 -1.27
N SER A 75 -27.01 -9.77 -1.46
CA SER A 75 -26.70 -10.79 -0.46
C SER A 75 -25.20 -10.75 -0.12
N PRO A 76 -24.81 -10.96 1.15
CA PRO A 76 -23.41 -11.01 1.55
C PRO A 76 -22.68 -12.12 0.78
N VAL A 77 -21.41 -11.88 0.48
CA VAL A 77 -20.54 -12.87 -0.17
C VAL A 77 -20.18 -13.94 0.84
N ARG A 78 -20.52 -15.20 0.54
CA ARG A 78 -20.33 -16.35 1.42
C ARG A 78 -19.11 -17.16 1.00
N ILE A 79 -18.10 -17.19 1.85
CA ILE A 79 -16.85 -17.93 1.63
C ILE A 79 -16.75 -19.03 2.69
N VAL A 80 -16.58 -20.27 2.25
CA VAL A 80 -16.26 -21.39 3.13
C VAL A 80 -14.81 -21.78 2.88
N SER A 81 -14.01 -21.84 3.93
CA SER A 81 -12.66 -22.39 3.87
C SER A 81 -12.58 -23.69 4.65
N ILE A 82 -11.99 -24.71 4.04
CA ILE A 82 -11.66 -25.98 4.69
C ILE A 82 -10.14 -26.15 4.66
N VAL A 83 -9.57 -26.35 5.83
CA VAL A 83 -8.13 -26.40 6.05
C VAL A 83 -7.75 -27.79 6.56
N GLY A 84 -6.65 -28.36 6.05
CA GLY A 84 -6.10 -29.60 6.59
C GLY A 84 -5.81 -29.47 8.09
N GLU A 85 -6.32 -30.38 8.90
CA GLU A 85 -6.00 -30.48 10.33
C GLU A 85 -4.48 -30.57 10.54
N ASP A 86 -3.99 -29.85 11.56
CA ASP A 86 -2.57 -29.77 11.94
C ASP A 86 -1.62 -29.33 10.82
N SER A 87 -2.16 -28.76 9.73
CA SER A 87 -1.35 -28.25 8.63
C SER A 87 -0.72 -26.91 8.97
N VAL A 88 0.50 -26.72 8.48
CA VAL A 88 1.35 -25.58 8.79
C VAL A 88 1.58 -24.76 7.53
N SER A 89 1.47 -23.43 7.67
CA SER A 89 1.69 -22.48 6.60
C SER A 89 3.16 -22.08 6.44
N PRO A 90 3.57 -21.58 5.26
CA PRO A 90 4.90 -21.01 5.08
C PRO A 90 5.10 -19.66 5.80
N LEU A 91 4.05 -19.10 6.42
CA LEU A 91 4.12 -17.84 7.17
C LEU A 91 4.64 -18.14 8.58
N ASN A 92 5.97 -18.21 8.73
CA ASN A 92 6.66 -18.52 9.99
C ASN A 92 6.11 -19.75 10.73
N SER A 93 5.71 -20.77 9.97
CA SER A 93 5.13 -22.02 10.50
C SER A 93 3.86 -21.82 11.33
N ALA A 94 3.10 -20.75 11.10
CA ALA A 94 1.79 -20.56 11.70
C ALA A 94 0.80 -21.65 11.22
N PRO A 95 -0.09 -22.19 12.07
CA PRO A 95 -1.13 -23.11 11.64
C PRO A 95 -2.02 -22.49 10.56
N TRP A 96 -2.33 -23.24 9.50
CA TRP A 96 -3.19 -22.72 8.43
C TRP A 96 -4.59 -22.33 8.94
N LEU A 97 -5.10 -23.00 9.98
CA LEU A 97 -6.37 -22.65 10.59
C LEU A 97 -6.36 -21.21 11.11
N ASP A 98 -5.30 -20.82 11.83
CA ASP A 98 -5.14 -19.48 12.38
C ASP A 98 -4.95 -18.44 11.27
N VAL A 99 -4.18 -18.77 10.23
CA VAL A 99 -3.98 -17.90 9.06
C VAL A 99 -5.29 -17.63 8.33
N MET A 100 -6.13 -18.65 8.11
CA MET A 100 -7.40 -18.48 7.42
C MET A 100 -8.46 -17.79 8.30
N LEU A 101 -8.47 -18.04 9.61
CA LEU A 101 -9.32 -17.31 10.56
C LEU A 101 -8.95 -15.82 10.58
N HIS A 102 -7.65 -15.52 10.64
CA HIS A 102 -7.15 -14.16 10.57
C HIS A 102 -7.50 -13.50 9.23
N THR A 103 -7.35 -14.21 8.11
CA THR A 103 -7.77 -13.74 6.78
C THR A 103 -9.27 -13.40 6.75
N ALA A 104 -10.11 -14.22 7.38
CA ALA A 104 -11.56 -13.97 7.46
C ALA A 104 -11.88 -12.65 8.18
N GLU A 105 -11.17 -12.32 9.26
CA GLU A 105 -11.30 -11.03 9.95
C GLU A 105 -10.86 -9.87 9.04
N ARG A 106 -9.73 -10.03 8.36
CA ARG A 106 -9.15 -8.99 7.48
C ARG A 106 -9.97 -8.72 6.22
N LEU A 107 -10.78 -9.68 5.76
CA LEU A 107 -11.73 -9.48 4.66
C LEU A 107 -12.82 -8.47 5.03
N LYS A 108 -13.30 -8.50 6.28
CA LYS A 108 -14.32 -7.56 6.77
C LYS A 108 -13.86 -6.11 6.82
N TRP A 109 -12.54 -5.88 6.75
CA TRP A 109 -11.98 -4.53 6.64
C TRP A 109 -12.12 -3.95 5.23
N VAL A 110 -12.24 -4.82 4.22
CA VAL A 110 -12.47 -4.43 2.82
C VAL A 110 -13.95 -4.20 2.59
N ASP A 111 -14.79 -5.16 2.99
CA ASP A 111 -16.25 -5.04 2.97
C ASP A 111 -16.87 -5.89 4.09
N GLU A 112 -17.76 -5.32 4.89
CA GLU A 112 -18.41 -6.03 6.00
C GLU A 112 -19.33 -7.15 5.52
N GLU A 113 -19.79 -7.09 4.28
CA GLU A 113 -20.63 -8.10 3.63
C GLU A 113 -19.82 -9.31 3.14
N PHE A 114 -18.49 -9.32 3.31
CA PHE A 114 -17.67 -10.49 3.02
C PHE A 114 -17.62 -11.39 4.25
N GLU A 115 -18.39 -12.47 4.21
CA GLU A 115 -18.50 -13.43 5.29
C GLU A 115 -17.73 -14.70 4.96
N MET A 116 -16.64 -14.93 5.72
CA MET A 116 -15.82 -16.12 5.60
C MET A 116 -15.92 -16.99 6.86
N ILE A 117 -16.20 -18.27 6.67
CA ILE A 117 -16.24 -19.28 7.73
C ILE A 117 -15.15 -20.32 7.47
N VAL A 118 -14.40 -20.68 8.51
CA VAL A 118 -13.24 -21.57 8.42
C VAL A 118 -13.49 -22.84 9.21
N PHE A 119 -13.22 -23.99 8.60
CA PHE A 119 -13.30 -25.31 9.22
C PHE A 119 -11.97 -26.06 9.07
N SER A 120 -11.63 -26.87 10.06
CA SER A 120 -10.61 -27.91 9.90
C SER A 120 -11.24 -29.17 9.29
N ASP A 121 -10.56 -29.85 8.38
CA ASP A 121 -11.05 -31.06 7.71
C ASP A 121 -11.31 -32.26 8.64
N ASN A 122 -10.95 -32.14 9.93
CA ASN A 122 -11.25 -33.12 10.96
C ASN A 122 -12.74 -33.20 11.33
N PHE A 123 -13.59 -32.26 10.88
CA PHE A 123 -15.03 -32.29 11.14
C PHE A 123 -15.70 -33.60 10.68
N ILE A 124 -15.08 -34.34 9.77
CA ILE A 124 -15.57 -35.62 9.25
C ILE A 124 -15.54 -36.71 10.33
N ASN A 125 -14.65 -36.58 11.30
CA ASN A 125 -14.55 -37.47 12.45
C ASN A 125 -15.46 -37.00 13.61
N SER A 126 -16.12 -35.86 13.47
CA SER A 126 -16.99 -35.26 14.49
C SER A 126 -18.42 -35.81 14.41
N GLN A 127 -19.26 -35.37 15.35
CA GLN A 127 -20.68 -35.73 15.38
C GLN A 127 -21.43 -35.25 14.12
N ASP A 128 -22.49 -35.97 13.76
CA ASP A 128 -23.34 -35.69 12.59
C ASP A 128 -23.79 -34.22 12.49
N GLU A 129 -24.02 -33.55 13.62
CA GLU A 129 -24.41 -32.14 13.65
C GLU A 129 -23.36 -31.21 13.03
N THR A 130 -22.06 -31.46 13.29
CA THR A 130 -20.97 -30.62 12.73
C THR A 130 -20.84 -30.84 11.22
N VAL A 131 -20.92 -32.10 10.78
CA VAL A 131 -20.90 -32.45 9.35
C VAL A 131 -22.10 -31.83 8.62
N ASN A 132 -23.28 -31.87 9.23
CA ASN A 132 -24.49 -31.24 8.68
C ASN A 132 -24.37 -29.71 8.63
N ARG A 133 -23.74 -29.09 9.63
CA ARG A 133 -23.44 -27.66 9.61
C ARG A 133 -22.54 -27.30 8.43
N VAL A 134 -21.44 -28.00 8.21
CA VAL A 134 -20.52 -27.73 7.08
C VAL A 134 -21.26 -27.89 5.75
N ARG A 135 -22.08 -28.93 5.60
CA ARG A 135 -22.89 -29.13 4.39
C ARG A 135 -23.84 -27.94 4.14
N ASN A 136 -24.56 -27.49 5.17
CA ASN A 136 -25.47 -26.34 5.06
C ASN A 136 -24.75 -25.05 4.66
N GLU A 137 -23.53 -24.83 5.14
CA GLU A 137 -22.72 -23.67 4.74
C GLU A 137 -22.24 -23.81 3.28
N LEU A 138 -21.81 -25.00 2.86
CA LEU A 138 -21.41 -25.26 1.48
C LEU A 138 -22.55 -25.05 0.48
N ASP A 139 -23.78 -25.43 0.83
CA ASP A 139 -24.96 -25.23 -0.04
C ASP A 139 -25.27 -23.75 -0.31
N ARG A 140 -24.75 -22.85 0.53
CA ARG A 140 -24.94 -21.40 0.44
C ARG A 140 -23.66 -20.65 0.05
N ALA A 141 -22.56 -21.37 -0.16
CA ALA A 141 -21.26 -20.76 -0.42
C ALA A 141 -21.14 -20.27 -1.87
N ASP A 142 -20.65 -19.05 -2.03
CA ASP A 142 -20.24 -18.53 -3.32
C ASP A 142 -18.82 -18.98 -3.69
N ILE A 143 -17.96 -19.12 -2.68
CA ILE A 143 -16.56 -19.54 -2.81
C ILE A 143 -16.25 -20.65 -1.79
N LEU A 144 -15.61 -21.72 -2.27
CA LEU A 144 -14.94 -22.73 -1.45
C LEU A 144 -13.42 -22.60 -1.60
N VAL A 145 -12.72 -22.44 -0.49
CA VAL A 145 -11.26 -22.36 -0.42
C VAL A 145 -10.72 -23.58 0.30
N LEU A 146 -9.98 -24.43 -0.40
CA LEU A 146 -9.37 -25.63 0.18
C LEU A 146 -7.88 -25.38 0.37
N VAL A 147 -7.39 -25.53 1.61
CA VAL A 147 -5.98 -25.28 1.94
C VAL A 147 -5.41 -26.51 2.65
N ALA A 148 -4.30 -27.05 2.13
CA ALA A 148 -3.60 -28.18 2.72
C ALA A 148 -4.45 -29.45 2.97
N VAL A 149 -5.55 -29.64 2.22
CA VAL A 149 -6.44 -30.80 2.38
C VAL A 149 -5.89 -31.99 1.59
N SER A 150 -5.39 -33.01 2.30
CA SER A 150 -4.72 -34.16 1.70
C SER A 150 -5.26 -35.52 2.15
N LYS A 151 -5.98 -35.59 3.28
CA LYS A 151 -6.56 -36.84 3.80
C LYS A 151 -7.62 -37.40 2.85
N GLU A 152 -7.51 -38.67 2.50
CA GLU A 152 -8.39 -39.32 1.50
C GLU A 152 -9.88 -39.22 1.89
N GLY A 153 -10.22 -39.44 3.16
CA GLY A 153 -11.58 -39.29 3.67
C GLY A 153 -12.13 -37.87 3.47
N SER A 154 -11.29 -36.85 3.74
CA SER A 154 -11.62 -35.45 3.52
C SER A 154 -11.82 -35.10 2.07
N VAL A 155 -10.90 -35.53 1.21
CA VAL A 155 -10.97 -35.31 -0.24
C VAL A 155 -12.27 -35.90 -0.82
N ASN A 156 -12.58 -37.15 -0.49
CA ASN A 156 -13.77 -37.84 -1.00
C ASN A 156 -15.07 -37.17 -0.51
N TRP A 157 -15.12 -36.79 0.77
CA TRP A 157 -16.28 -36.11 1.33
C TRP A 157 -16.50 -34.75 0.66
N ILE A 158 -15.44 -33.95 0.50
CA ILE A 158 -15.53 -32.62 -0.12
C ILE A 158 -16.00 -32.74 -1.56
N GLN A 159 -15.41 -33.62 -2.38
CA GLN A 159 -15.83 -33.83 -3.77
C GLN A 159 -17.32 -34.20 -3.90
N THR A 160 -17.86 -34.94 -2.92
CA THR A 160 -19.26 -35.34 -2.91
C THR A 160 -20.20 -34.20 -2.50
N ASN A 161 -19.77 -33.33 -1.57
CA ASN A 161 -20.63 -32.33 -0.94
C ASN A 161 -20.42 -30.88 -1.44
N SER A 162 -19.44 -30.62 -2.30
CA SER A 162 -19.14 -29.26 -2.80
C SER A 162 -19.47 -29.01 -4.28
N GLN A 163 -20.17 -29.94 -4.93
CA GLN A 163 -20.45 -29.88 -6.37
C GLN A 163 -21.20 -28.59 -6.77
N ASN A 164 -22.09 -28.11 -5.90
CA ASN A 164 -22.93 -26.94 -6.14
C ASN A 164 -22.21 -25.60 -5.97
N VAL A 165 -21.06 -25.55 -5.28
CA VAL A 165 -20.33 -24.30 -5.05
C VAL A 165 -19.74 -23.81 -6.36
N PRO A 166 -20.08 -22.63 -6.90
CA PRO A 166 -19.67 -22.23 -8.25
C PRO A 166 -18.18 -21.93 -8.39
N ASN A 167 -17.53 -21.45 -7.32
CA ASN A 167 -16.12 -21.10 -7.30
C ASN A 167 -15.40 -21.93 -6.23
N THR A 168 -14.47 -22.79 -6.64
CA THR A 168 -13.63 -23.62 -5.77
C THR A 168 -12.18 -23.40 -6.15
N ILE A 169 -11.36 -23.03 -5.18
CA ILE A 169 -9.91 -22.87 -5.36
C ILE A 169 -9.17 -23.74 -4.34
N CYS A 170 -8.16 -24.45 -4.79
CA CYS A 170 -7.39 -25.41 -4.01
C CYS A 170 -5.93 -24.94 -3.95
N PHE A 171 -5.41 -24.83 -2.73
CA PHE A 171 -4.02 -24.49 -2.44
C PHE A 171 -3.39 -25.57 -1.60
N ASP A 172 -2.17 -25.99 -1.95
CA ASP A 172 -1.38 -27.01 -1.24
C ASP A 172 -2.16 -28.30 -0.90
N SER A 173 -3.22 -28.58 -1.67
CA SER A 173 -4.18 -29.67 -1.41
C SER A 173 -3.96 -30.83 -2.39
N SER A 174 -4.59 -31.96 -2.13
CA SER A 174 -4.54 -33.14 -2.99
C SER A 174 -4.88 -32.80 -4.45
N SER A 175 -4.12 -33.34 -5.41
CA SER A 175 -4.37 -33.16 -6.85
C SER A 175 -5.71 -33.74 -7.33
N ALA A 176 -6.38 -34.54 -6.50
CA ALA A 176 -7.74 -35.01 -6.77
C ALA A 176 -8.78 -33.88 -6.63
N LEU A 177 -8.49 -32.84 -5.83
CA LEU A 177 -9.30 -31.64 -5.73
C LEU A 177 -8.93 -30.71 -6.89
N ARG A 178 -9.94 -30.23 -7.62
CA ARG A 178 -9.75 -29.42 -8.82
C ARG A 178 -10.29 -28.01 -8.63
N ASN A 179 -9.59 -27.05 -9.23
CA ASN A 179 -10.07 -25.68 -9.31
C ASN A 179 -11.30 -25.60 -10.21
N LYS A 180 -12.28 -24.79 -9.79
CA LYS A 180 -13.52 -24.55 -10.52
C LYS A 180 -13.84 -23.07 -10.39
N LEU A 181 -14.02 -22.32 -11.47
CA LEU A 181 -14.42 -20.91 -11.39
C LEU A 181 -15.58 -20.65 -12.33
N GLY A 182 -16.59 -19.91 -11.86
CA GLY A 182 -17.82 -19.66 -12.61
C GLY A 182 -18.55 -20.95 -13.03
N GLY A 183 -18.41 -22.03 -12.26
CA GLY A 183 -18.97 -23.35 -12.55
C GLY A 183 -18.16 -24.21 -13.54
N ILE A 184 -17.04 -23.72 -14.06
CA ILE A 184 -16.20 -24.44 -15.03
C ILE A 184 -14.99 -25.03 -14.32
N LEU A 185 -14.79 -26.35 -14.46
CA LEU A 185 -13.58 -27.03 -13.98
C LEU A 185 -12.36 -26.58 -14.79
N ILE A 186 -11.27 -26.26 -14.09
CA ILE A 186 -10.04 -25.76 -14.68
C ILE A 186 -9.00 -26.87 -14.59
N GLU A 187 -8.65 -27.44 -15.75
CA GLU A 187 -7.56 -28.40 -15.84
C GLU A 187 -6.23 -27.65 -15.89
N THR A 188 -5.44 -27.79 -14.83
CA THR A 188 -4.05 -27.33 -14.80
C THR A 188 -3.19 -28.41 -15.45
N GLU A 189 -3.27 -28.57 -16.78
CA GLU A 189 -2.40 -29.50 -17.48
C GLU A 189 -0.96 -28.99 -17.52
N LYS A 190 -0.03 -29.93 -17.31
CA LYS A 190 1.38 -29.76 -17.67
C LYS A 190 1.45 -29.37 -19.15
N ARG A 191 2.23 -28.32 -19.42
CA ARG A 191 2.63 -27.81 -20.74
C ARG A 191 2.61 -28.90 -21.83
N GLY A 192 1.54 -28.95 -22.63
CA GLY A 192 1.56 -29.58 -23.95
C GLY A 192 0.50 -30.64 -24.27
N ASP A 193 -0.80 -30.35 -24.14
CA ASP A 193 -1.79 -31.04 -24.97
C ASP A 193 -2.79 -30.07 -25.62
N ILE A 194 -2.86 -30.14 -26.95
CA ILE A 194 -3.63 -29.27 -27.83
C ILE A 194 -4.92 -30.00 -28.17
N PHE A 195 -5.97 -29.84 -27.38
CA PHE A 195 -7.33 -30.23 -27.78
C PHE A 195 -8.39 -29.22 -27.29
N SER A 196 -8.31 -27.99 -27.79
CA SER A 196 -9.32 -26.94 -27.57
C SER A 196 -10.33 -26.79 -28.72
N SER A 197 -10.36 -27.71 -29.68
CA SER A 197 -11.05 -27.49 -30.97
C SER A 197 -12.57 -27.80 -31.01
N LEU A 198 -13.24 -28.03 -29.88
CA LEU A 198 -14.67 -28.38 -29.85
C LEU A 198 -15.55 -27.51 -28.94
N LEU A 199 -15.00 -26.47 -28.30
CA LEU A 199 -15.79 -25.57 -27.45
C LEU A 199 -16.33 -24.35 -28.22
N PRO A 200 -17.58 -23.92 -27.97
CA PRO A 200 -18.12 -22.66 -28.48
C PRO A 200 -17.20 -21.47 -28.15
N PHE A 201 -17.04 -20.52 -29.08
CA PHE A 201 -16.13 -19.38 -28.95
C PHE A 201 -16.34 -18.53 -27.68
N SER A 202 -17.57 -18.46 -27.15
CA SER A 202 -17.83 -17.75 -25.89
C SER A 202 -17.34 -18.52 -24.66
N GLN A 203 -17.44 -19.85 -24.66
CA GLN A 203 -16.94 -20.70 -23.58
C GLN A 203 -15.41 -20.77 -23.59
N SER A 204 -14.78 -20.80 -24.76
CA SER A 204 -13.31 -20.75 -24.86
C SER A 204 -12.74 -19.43 -24.32
N LYS A 205 -13.39 -18.30 -24.60
CA LYS A 205 -12.99 -16.99 -24.03
C LYS A 205 -13.13 -16.96 -22.51
N LYS A 206 -14.27 -17.41 -21.97
CA LYS A 206 -14.52 -17.44 -20.52
C LYS A 206 -13.56 -18.41 -19.80
N MET A 207 -13.19 -19.50 -20.46
CA MET A 207 -12.20 -20.45 -19.95
C MET A 207 -10.79 -19.84 -19.94
N ASN A 208 -10.38 -19.11 -20.98
CA ASN A 208 -9.10 -18.40 -21.00
C ASN A 208 -9.01 -17.35 -19.88
N GLU A 209 -10.08 -16.58 -19.65
CA GLU A 209 -10.15 -15.61 -18.54
C GLU A 209 -10.02 -16.31 -17.17
N SER A 210 -10.71 -17.44 -16.98
CA SER A 210 -10.67 -18.22 -15.73
C SER A 210 -9.29 -18.83 -15.48
N VAL A 211 -8.60 -19.31 -16.53
CA VAL A 211 -7.22 -19.80 -16.46
C VAL A 211 -6.25 -18.69 -16.07
N GLU A 212 -6.41 -17.48 -16.62
CA GLU A 212 -5.59 -16.32 -16.28
C GLU A 212 -5.79 -15.89 -14.82
N ILE A 213 -7.03 -15.95 -14.32
CA ILE A 213 -7.35 -15.67 -12.91
C ILE A 213 -6.67 -16.71 -12.00
N VAL A 214 -6.79 -18.01 -12.29
CA VAL A 214 -6.12 -19.06 -11.50
C VAL A 214 -4.61 -18.86 -11.52
N ARG A 215 -4.01 -18.52 -12.66
CA ARG A 215 -2.57 -18.22 -12.76
C ARG A 215 -2.19 -17.04 -11.86
N THR A 216 -2.93 -15.95 -11.93
CA THR A 216 -2.69 -14.74 -11.12
C THR A 216 -2.79 -15.04 -9.62
N VAL A 217 -3.83 -15.79 -9.23
CA VAL A 217 -4.06 -16.23 -7.85
C VAL A 217 -2.95 -17.18 -7.37
N SER A 218 -2.52 -18.12 -8.23
CA SER A 218 -1.43 -19.04 -7.90
C SER A 218 -0.10 -18.30 -7.73
N GLU A 219 0.24 -17.39 -8.65
CA GLU A 219 1.45 -16.54 -8.55
C GLU A 219 1.45 -15.68 -7.29
N ALA A 220 0.28 -15.19 -6.85
CA ALA A 220 0.15 -14.49 -5.59
C ALA A 220 0.32 -15.43 -4.38
N TRP A 221 -0.27 -16.62 -4.40
CA TRP A 221 -0.14 -17.62 -3.34
C TRP A 221 1.31 -18.03 -3.08
N GLU A 222 2.11 -18.20 -4.15
CA GLU A 222 3.53 -18.56 -4.08
C GLU A 222 4.42 -17.46 -3.46
N ARG A 223 3.91 -16.23 -3.28
CA ARG A 223 4.63 -15.17 -2.56
C ARG A 223 4.52 -15.29 -1.04
N HIS A 224 3.78 -16.28 -0.54
CA HIS A 224 3.75 -16.71 0.86
C HIS A 224 3.59 -15.58 1.89
N ASN A 225 2.61 -14.70 1.66
CA ASN A 225 2.28 -13.62 2.60
C ASN A 225 0.77 -13.43 2.75
N ALA A 226 0.36 -12.88 3.89
CA ALA A 226 -1.05 -12.78 4.28
C ALA A 226 -1.86 -11.81 3.40
N ASP A 227 -1.22 -10.74 2.90
CA ASP A 227 -1.89 -9.80 1.99
C ASP A 227 -2.20 -10.45 0.64
N ASP A 228 -1.32 -11.30 0.13
CA ASP A 228 -1.56 -12.05 -1.10
C ASP A 228 -2.61 -13.14 -0.93
N ILE A 229 -2.69 -13.81 0.22
CA ILE A 229 -3.79 -14.74 0.55
C ILE A 229 -5.13 -14.01 0.45
N ARG A 230 -5.25 -12.83 1.07
CA ARG A 230 -6.45 -12.00 0.98
C ARG A 230 -6.71 -11.55 -0.46
N PHE A 231 -5.67 -11.10 -1.17
CA PHE A 231 -5.75 -10.67 -2.56
C PHE A 231 -6.33 -11.77 -3.47
N CYS A 232 -5.91 -13.03 -3.29
CA CYS A 232 -6.44 -14.17 -4.03
C CYS A 232 -7.97 -14.23 -3.96
N LEU A 233 -8.53 -14.05 -2.75
CA LEU A 233 -9.98 -14.07 -2.54
C LEU A 233 -10.65 -12.85 -3.17
N LEU A 234 -10.08 -11.66 -3.00
CA LEU A 234 -10.63 -10.44 -3.59
C LEU A 234 -10.68 -10.48 -5.12
N VAL A 235 -9.69 -11.10 -5.77
CA VAL A 235 -9.70 -11.30 -7.24
C VAL A 235 -10.87 -12.18 -7.66
N ILE A 236 -11.10 -13.29 -6.97
CA ILE A 236 -12.21 -14.21 -7.29
C ILE A 236 -13.55 -13.51 -7.07
N ILE A 237 -13.72 -12.80 -5.95
CA ILE A 237 -14.94 -12.03 -5.65
C ILE A 237 -15.20 -11.00 -6.75
N ASN A 238 -14.18 -10.22 -7.12
CA ASN A 238 -14.29 -9.18 -8.15
C ASN A 238 -14.65 -9.75 -9.52
N SER A 239 -14.16 -10.94 -9.83
CA SER A 239 -14.30 -11.53 -11.15
C SER A 239 -15.64 -12.25 -11.34
N TYR A 240 -16.19 -12.86 -10.28
CA TYR A 240 -17.35 -13.76 -10.39
C TYR A 240 -18.58 -13.38 -9.57
N ILE A 241 -18.44 -12.49 -8.56
CA ILE A 241 -19.51 -12.25 -7.59
C ILE A 241 -19.92 -10.78 -7.60
N THR A 242 -19.02 -9.89 -7.18
CA THR A 242 -19.31 -8.46 -7.05
C THR A 242 -18.05 -7.62 -7.21
N PRO A 243 -18.09 -6.45 -7.87
CA PRO A 243 -16.93 -5.59 -8.01
C PRO A 243 -16.34 -5.17 -6.65
N VAL A 244 -15.03 -5.36 -6.50
CA VAL A 244 -14.29 -5.00 -5.28
C VAL A 244 -13.66 -3.63 -5.46
N SER A 245 -14.05 -2.66 -4.63
CA SER A 245 -13.63 -1.26 -4.77
C SER A 245 -12.11 -1.05 -4.77
N THR A 246 -11.36 -1.82 -3.96
CA THR A 246 -9.90 -1.75 -3.89
C THR A 246 -9.21 -2.31 -5.15
N LEU A 247 -9.90 -3.10 -5.96
CA LEU A 247 -9.39 -3.68 -7.22
C LEU A 247 -9.85 -2.92 -8.47
N GLN A 248 -10.66 -1.86 -8.33
CA GLN A 248 -11.18 -1.07 -9.46
C GLN A 248 -10.07 -0.37 -10.28
N ASN A 249 -8.84 -0.31 -9.75
CA ASN A 249 -7.70 0.45 -10.30
C ASN A 249 -6.75 -0.38 -11.17
N LEU A 250 -7.13 -1.58 -11.62
CA LEU A 250 -6.31 -2.45 -12.46
C LEU A 250 -6.23 -1.94 -13.92
N ARG A 251 -5.34 -0.96 -14.14
CA ARG A 251 -4.81 -0.43 -15.42
C ARG A 251 -5.74 0.35 -16.37
N ALA A 252 -5.06 1.17 -17.18
CA ALA A 252 -5.57 2.24 -18.04
C ALA A 252 -6.77 1.88 -18.93
N LYS A 253 -7.74 2.79 -18.96
CA LYS A 253 -8.87 2.77 -19.89
C LYS A 253 -8.46 3.29 -21.27
N GLY A 254 -7.99 2.38 -22.14
CA GLY A 254 -8.03 2.51 -23.60
C GLY A 254 -7.43 3.79 -24.23
N PHE A 255 -7.92 4.13 -25.43
CA PHE A 255 -7.45 5.26 -26.25
C PHE A 255 -7.55 6.64 -25.56
N SER A 256 -8.49 6.81 -24.61
CA SER A 256 -8.66 8.05 -23.84
C SER A 256 -7.46 8.38 -22.96
N THR A 257 -6.88 7.37 -22.30
CA THR A 257 -5.67 7.54 -21.48
C THR A 257 -4.49 8.02 -22.32
N LEU A 258 -4.26 7.38 -23.47
CA LEU A 258 -3.16 7.75 -24.38
C LEU A 258 -3.33 9.18 -24.91
N ASN A 259 -4.55 9.58 -25.26
CA ASN A 259 -4.84 10.93 -25.71
C ASN A 259 -4.56 11.98 -24.62
N CYS A 260 -4.94 11.70 -23.37
CA CYS A 260 -4.64 12.57 -22.23
C CYS A 260 -3.12 12.73 -22.04
N MET A 261 -2.39 11.61 -22.04
CA MET A 261 -0.94 11.61 -21.85
C MET A 261 -0.23 12.42 -22.94
N VAL A 262 -0.51 12.13 -24.22
CA VAL A 262 0.15 12.81 -25.35
C VAL A 262 -0.19 14.30 -25.38
N THR A 263 -1.45 14.68 -25.10
CA THR A 263 -1.90 16.08 -25.14
C THR A 263 -1.30 16.92 -24.01
N ASN A 264 -1.25 16.39 -22.78
CA ASN A 264 -0.88 17.18 -21.60
C ASN A 264 0.56 16.99 -21.14
N CYS A 265 1.19 15.86 -21.50
CA CYS A 265 2.49 15.43 -20.96
C CYS A 265 3.51 15.05 -22.04
N GLY A 266 3.28 15.42 -23.31
CA GLY A 266 4.15 15.09 -24.44
C GLY A 266 5.65 15.29 -24.20
N PRO A 267 6.11 16.45 -23.69
CA PRO A 267 7.52 16.67 -23.38
C PRO A 267 8.09 15.72 -22.32
N GLN A 268 7.35 15.48 -21.23
CA GLN A 268 7.77 14.58 -20.15
C GLN A 268 7.84 13.12 -20.64
N ILE A 269 6.89 12.71 -21.48
CA ILE A 269 6.90 11.40 -22.14
C ILE A 269 8.15 11.26 -23.01
N LEU A 270 8.41 12.24 -23.87
CA LEU A 270 9.58 12.19 -24.75
C LEU A 270 10.88 12.12 -23.96
N ASN A 271 11.04 12.97 -22.93
CA ASN A 271 12.23 12.97 -22.07
C ASN A 271 12.42 11.63 -21.36
N CYS A 272 11.34 11.05 -20.81
CA CYS A 272 11.40 9.73 -20.21
C CYS A 272 11.78 8.64 -21.21
N LEU A 273 11.24 8.67 -22.44
CA LEU A 273 11.59 7.69 -23.48
C LEU A 273 13.04 7.84 -23.97
N LEU A 274 13.64 9.02 -23.85
CA LEU A 274 15.05 9.24 -24.18
C LEU A 274 15.98 8.84 -23.02
N ASP A 275 15.51 8.89 -21.78
CA ASP A 275 16.26 8.45 -20.60
C ASP A 275 16.30 6.91 -20.49
N PRO A 276 17.49 6.28 -20.39
CA PRO A 276 17.60 4.83 -20.25
C PRO A 276 16.93 4.26 -19.00
N ASN A 277 17.05 4.95 -17.85
CA ASN A 277 16.50 4.47 -16.58
C ASN A 277 14.97 4.56 -16.58
N CYS A 278 14.41 5.68 -17.06
CA CYS A 278 12.97 5.84 -17.17
C CYS A 278 12.35 4.79 -18.10
N ARG A 279 12.98 4.49 -19.25
CA ARG A 279 12.55 3.38 -20.11
C ARG A 279 12.57 2.02 -19.41
N LYS A 280 13.67 1.69 -18.70
CA LYS A 280 13.75 0.44 -17.92
C LYS A 280 12.67 0.38 -16.85
N ALA A 281 12.40 1.49 -16.16
CA ALA A 281 11.31 1.60 -15.19
C ALA A 281 9.95 1.29 -15.81
N LEU A 282 9.61 1.95 -16.93
CA LEU A 282 8.33 1.73 -17.62
C LEU A 282 8.19 0.29 -18.13
N GLN A 283 9.26 -0.29 -18.68
CA GLN A 283 9.26 -1.68 -19.13
C GLN A 283 9.03 -2.66 -17.97
N CYS A 284 9.71 -2.43 -16.85
CA CYS A 284 9.55 -3.22 -15.63
C CYS A 284 8.13 -3.12 -15.07
N LEU A 285 7.60 -1.89 -14.93
CA LEU A 285 6.25 -1.64 -14.41
C LEU A 285 5.15 -2.29 -15.27
N ASN A 286 5.35 -2.38 -16.59
CA ASN A 286 4.42 -3.07 -17.49
C ASN A 286 4.38 -4.59 -17.26
N GLN A 287 5.44 -5.17 -16.71
CA GLN A 287 5.54 -6.60 -16.41
C GLN A 287 4.98 -6.94 -15.01
N CYS A 288 4.93 -5.99 -14.09
CA CYS A 288 4.30 -6.19 -12.78
C CYS A 288 2.79 -6.40 -12.90
N SER A 289 2.19 -7.13 -11.97
CA SER A 289 0.74 -7.04 -11.75
C SER A 289 0.40 -5.64 -11.19
N PRO A 290 -0.73 -4.99 -11.56
CA PRO A 290 -1.01 -3.62 -11.11
C PRO A 290 -1.32 -3.50 -9.61
N VAL A 291 -1.58 -4.61 -8.94
CA VAL A 291 -1.74 -4.71 -7.47
C VAL A 291 -0.48 -5.21 -6.75
N ASP A 292 0.56 -5.61 -7.48
CA ASP A 292 1.80 -6.07 -6.86
C ASP A 292 2.65 -4.87 -6.45
N GLN A 293 2.38 -4.35 -5.25
CA GLN A 293 3.06 -3.17 -4.71
C GLN A 293 4.57 -3.39 -4.60
N VAL A 294 5.01 -4.61 -4.26
CA VAL A 294 6.44 -4.96 -4.13
C VAL A 294 7.13 -4.84 -5.48
N CYS A 295 6.57 -5.45 -6.53
CA CYS A 295 7.13 -5.36 -7.88
C CYS A 295 7.16 -3.91 -8.37
N ASN A 296 6.04 -3.18 -8.24
CA ASN A 296 5.94 -1.80 -8.71
C ASN A 296 6.96 -0.90 -8.01
N TYR A 297 7.04 -0.96 -6.68
CA TYR A 297 7.97 -0.14 -5.92
C TYR A 297 9.43 -0.51 -6.22
N ARG A 298 9.75 -1.81 -6.33
CA ARG A 298 11.11 -2.26 -6.68
C ARG A 298 11.53 -1.79 -8.07
N CYS A 299 10.64 -1.79 -9.06
CA CYS A 299 10.93 -1.22 -10.39
C CYS A 299 11.28 0.27 -10.29
N ILE A 300 10.46 1.05 -9.58
CA ILE A 300 10.66 2.50 -9.43
C ILE A 300 11.97 2.77 -8.70
N ALA A 301 12.20 2.13 -7.56
CA ALA A 301 13.38 2.36 -6.73
C ALA A 301 14.68 1.84 -7.38
N SER A 302 14.61 0.87 -8.29
CA SER A 302 15.77 0.39 -9.06
C SER A 302 16.22 1.38 -10.13
N TYR A 303 15.28 2.10 -10.74
CA TYR A 303 15.52 2.94 -11.93
C TYR A 303 15.11 4.41 -11.72
N GLU A 304 15.04 4.85 -10.47
CA GLU A 304 14.68 6.20 -10.09
C GLU A 304 15.53 7.23 -10.82
N SER A 305 14.87 8.19 -11.46
CA SER A 305 15.47 9.29 -12.22
C SER A 305 14.56 10.51 -12.17
N GLN A 306 15.15 11.70 -12.37
CA GLN A 306 14.37 12.94 -12.45
C GLN A 306 13.32 12.87 -13.56
N TYR A 307 13.62 12.25 -14.70
CA TYR A 307 12.68 12.14 -15.82
C TYR A 307 11.52 11.19 -15.51
N LEU A 308 11.74 10.14 -14.74
CA LEU A 308 10.67 9.28 -14.23
C LEU A 308 9.76 10.04 -13.27
N GLU A 309 10.35 10.83 -12.37
CA GLU A 309 9.60 11.68 -11.44
C GLU A 309 8.72 12.69 -12.18
N GLU A 310 9.29 13.43 -13.15
CA GLU A 310 8.57 14.42 -13.95
C GLU A 310 7.45 13.80 -14.80
N PHE A 311 7.71 12.63 -15.39
CA PHE A 311 6.72 11.84 -16.12
C PHE A 311 5.55 11.46 -15.21
N SER A 312 5.83 10.81 -14.08
CA SER A 312 4.82 10.36 -13.12
C SER A 312 4.02 11.54 -12.55
N LEU A 313 4.71 12.64 -12.22
CA LEU A 313 4.08 13.87 -11.75
C LEU A 313 3.10 14.45 -12.79
N CYS A 314 3.47 14.46 -14.07
CA CYS A 314 2.59 14.98 -15.10
C CYS A 314 1.37 14.06 -15.33
N VAL A 315 1.64 12.77 -15.53
CA VAL A 315 0.63 11.79 -15.98
C VAL A 315 -0.34 11.43 -14.85
N LEU A 316 0.18 11.16 -13.65
CA LEU A 316 -0.62 10.70 -12.52
C LEU A 316 -1.10 11.88 -11.68
N GLN A 317 -0.19 12.74 -11.23
CA GLN A 317 -0.50 13.71 -10.19
C GLN A 317 -1.18 14.99 -10.70
N LYS A 318 -0.73 15.54 -11.83
CA LYS A 318 -1.26 16.79 -12.38
C LYS A 318 -2.50 16.59 -13.25
N ASN A 319 -2.48 15.58 -14.11
CA ASN A 319 -3.56 15.35 -15.08
C ASN A 319 -4.41 14.12 -14.77
N ASN A 320 -3.96 13.22 -13.89
CA ASN A 320 -4.61 11.95 -13.57
C ASN A 320 -5.15 11.23 -14.82
N CYS A 321 -4.31 11.07 -15.84
CA CYS A 321 -4.70 10.49 -17.12
C CYS A 321 -5.15 9.02 -17.02
N LEU A 322 -4.89 8.36 -15.89
CA LEU A 322 -5.35 7.02 -15.58
C LEU A 322 -6.70 7.00 -14.84
N GLU A 323 -7.22 8.18 -14.44
CA GLU A 323 -8.46 8.34 -13.67
C GLU A 323 -8.49 7.51 -12.38
N LEU A 324 -7.33 7.36 -11.72
CA LEU A 324 -7.21 6.57 -10.51
C LEU A 324 -7.57 7.40 -9.29
N ASP A 325 -8.25 6.78 -8.34
CA ASP A 325 -8.48 7.34 -7.01
C ASP A 325 -8.58 6.22 -5.98
N ALA A 326 -7.52 6.04 -5.19
CA ALA A 326 -7.56 5.19 -4.00
C ALA A 326 -7.89 6.02 -2.76
N LYS A 327 -8.63 5.42 -1.83
CA LYS A 327 -8.92 6.01 -0.51
C LYS A 327 -7.95 5.46 0.52
N ILE A 328 -7.60 6.30 1.50
CA ILE A 328 -6.89 5.83 2.70
C ILE A 328 -7.82 4.86 3.44
N PRO A 329 -7.38 3.63 3.77
CA PRO A 329 -8.21 2.68 4.51
C PRO A 329 -8.51 3.22 5.91
N GLU A 330 -9.75 3.06 6.37
CA GLU A 330 -10.18 3.45 7.73
C GLU A 330 -10.09 2.28 8.73
N LYS A 331 -9.89 1.06 8.22
CA LYS A 331 -9.82 -0.17 9.01
C LYS A 331 -8.45 -0.86 8.81
N PRO A 332 -7.94 -1.52 9.86
CA PRO A 332 -8.48 -1.56 11.22
C PRO A 332 -8.30 -0.23 11.96
N TYR A 333 -9.23 0.12 12.85
CA TYR A 333 -9.01 1.27 13.73
C TYR A 333 -8.00 0.89 14.81
N VAL A 334 -6.85 1.54 14.83
CA VAL A 334 -5.78 1.30 15.81
C VAL A 334 -5.75 2.45 16.82
N PRO A 335 -6.05 2.21 18.10
CA PRO A 335 -6.00 3.26 19.11
C PRO A 335 -4.53 3.65 19.41
N PRO A 336 -4.23 4.95 19.58
CA PRO A 336 -2.90 5.38 20.02
C PRO A 336 -2.65 4.97 21.48
N MET A 337 -1.38 4.79 21.82
CA MET A 337 -0.91 4.78 23.21
C MET A 337 -1.38 6.06 23.93
N THR A 338 -1.83 5.92 25.18
CA THR A 338 -2.39 7.03 25.97
C THR A 338 -1.47 7.55 27.06
N GLU A 339 -0.50 6.74 27.50
CA GLU A 339 0.41 7.04 28.60
C GLU A 339 1.83 6.56 28.28
N PHE A 340 2.84 7.25 28.79
CA PHE A 340 4.25 6.85 28.70
C PHE A 340 4.92 7.13 30.04
N ARG A 341 5.59 6.13 30.63
CA ARG A 341 6.23 6.24 31.96
C ARG A 341 5.28 6.77 33.07
N GLY A 342 3.99 6.42 32.99
CA GLY A 342 2.96 6.84 33.95
C GLY A 342 2.43 8.27 33.76
N GLU A 343 2.87 8.99 32.73
CA GLU A 343 2.34 10.31 32.37
C GLU A 343 1.39 10.23 31.16
N ILE A 344 0.33 11.04 31.16
CA ILE A 344 -0.58 11.15 30.01
C ILE A 344 0.19 11.65 28.79
N LEU A 345 0.02 10.97 27.66
CA LEU A 345 0.73 11.28 26.42
C LEU A 345 0.34 12.67 25.91
N SER A 346 1.28 13.62 25.95
CA SER A 346 1.15 14.93 25.30
C SER A 346 1.68 14.88 23.87
N SER A 347 1.32 15.85 23.03
CA SER A 347 1.84 15.90 21.66
C SER A 347 3.36 16.05 21.59
N GLU A 348 3.96 16.75 22.55
CA GLU A 348 5.42 16.89 22.69
C GLU A 348 6.08 15.57 23.06
N ILE A 349 5.50 14.82 24.01
CA ILE A 349 5.99 13.49 24.37
C ILE A 349 5.88 12.55 23.16
N ALA A 350 4.74 12.54 22.47
CA ALA A 350 4.54 11.70 21.29
C ALA A 350 5.55 12.00 20.16
N GLU A 351 5.86 13.27 19.91
CA GLU A 351 6.93 13.63 18.97
C GLU A 351 8.31 13.17 19.46
N ASP A 352 8.61 13.32 20.75
CA ASP A 352 9.88 12.86 21.33
C ASP A 352 10.04 11.33 21.28
N LEU A 353 8.95 10.56 21.39
CA LEU A 353 8.96 9.11 21.18
C LEU A 353 9.36 8.76 19.75
N PHE A 354 8.90 9.53 18.76
CA PHE A 354 9.39 9.40 17.39
C PHE A 354 10.85 9.82 17.25
N VAL A 355 11.28 10.94 17.86
CA VAL A 355 12.70 11.34 17.87
C VAL A 355 13.58 10.22 18.45
N GLY A 356 13.09 9.48 19.43
CA GLY A 356 13.69 8.23 19.90
C GLY A 356 15.11 8.46 20.39
N TRP A 357 16.08 7.80 19.78
CA TRP A 357 17.50 7.87 20.17
C TRP A 357 18.31 8.95 19.45
N LEU A 358 17.70 9.71 18.55
CA LEU A 358 18.42 10.71 17.75
C LEU A 358 19.01 11.79 18.65
N GLY A 359 20.32 12.01 18.55
CA GLY A 359 21.09 12.94 19.41
C GLY A 359 22.09 12.19 20.29
N THR A 360 21.70 11.04 20.82
CA THR A 360 22.62 10.06 21.40
C THR A 360 23.17 9.13 20.32
N LEU A 361 22.29 8.68 19.42
CA LEU A 361 22.64 7.98 18.18
C LEU A 361 22.50 8.92 16.98
N ASN A 362 23.01 8.50 15.84
CA ASN A 362 22.87 9.22 14.57
C ASN A 362 21.49 9.01 13.90
N TRP A 363 20.59 8.26 14.53
CA TRP A 363 19.25 7.96 14.05
C TRP A 363 18.25 7.90 15.20
N SER A 364 16.96 8.04 14.87
CA SER A 364 15.89 7.89 15.85
C SER A 364 15.68 6.42 16.19
N TRP A 365 15.52 5.62 15.14
CA TRP A 365 15.16 4.21 15.21
C TRP A 365 15.71 3.44 14.01
N ARG A 366 15.98 2.15 14.18
CA ARG A 366 16.18 1.19 13.10
C ARG A 366 14.96 0.30 13.00
N VAL A 367 14.52 0.01 11.77
CA VAL A 367 13.42 -0.93 11.56
C VAL A 367 13.95 -2.34 11.77
N VAL A 368 13.25 -3.08 12.63
CA VAL A 368 13.49 -4.49 12.93
C VAL A 368 12.75 -5.35 11.93
N ALA A 369 11.46 -5.07 11.79
CA ALA A 369 10.56 -5.76 10.90
C ALA A 369 9.35 -4.86 10.59
N GLY A 370 8.64 -5.14 9.50
CA GLY A 370 7.35 -4.51 9.26
C GLY A 370 6.41 -5.38 8.44
N GLN A 371 5.14 -4.97 8.41
CA GLN A 371 4.06 -5.81 7.88
C GLN A 371 3.92 -5.72 6.37
N ASN A 372 4.23 -4.57 5.75
CA ASN A 372 4.12 -4.41 4.31
C ASN A 372 5.51 -4.53 3.65
N PRO A 373 5.82 -5.64 2.95
CA PRO A 373 7.14 -5.84 2.38
C PRO A 373 7.49 -4.83 1.27
N ALA A 374 6.50 -4.17 0.66
CA ALA A 374 6.75 -3.15 -0.35
C ALA A 374 7.36 -1.86 0.23
N TYR A 375 7.16 -1.60 1.52
CA TYR A 375 7.54 -0.34 2.18
C TYR A 375 8.43 -0.54 3.42
N ASP A 376 8.38 -1.73 4.04
CA ASP A 376 8.95 -1.98 5.36
C ASP A 376 10.08 -3.03 5.35
N GLN A 377 10.35 -3.69 4.22
CA GLN A 377 11.36 -4.75 4.11
C GLN A 377 12.55 -4.31 3.23
N PHE A 378 13.22 -3.23 3.64
CA PHE A 378 14.43 -2.76 2.99
C PHE A 378 15.66 -3.04 3.84
N PRO A 379 16.77 -3.55 3.28
CA PRO A 379 18.02 -3.67 4.02
C PRO A 379 18.42 -2.32 4.62
N CYS A 380 18.95 -2.37 5.85
CA CYS A 380 19.51 -1.22 6.53
C CYS A 380 18.57 0.00 6.57
N GLN A 381 17.40 -0.18 7.16
CA GLN A 381 16.37 0.86 7.21
C GLN A 381 16.43 1.66 8.52
N TYR A 382 16.81 2.93 8.39
CA TYR A 382 16.87 3.92 9.46
C TYR A 382 15.68 4.89 9.37
N GLN A 383 15.24 5.37 10.52
CA GLN A 383 14.24 6.41 10.63
C GLN A 383 14.86 7.63 11.32
N LEU A 384 14.65 8.80 10.73
CA LEU A 384 15.04 10.08 11.31
C LEU A 384 13.79 10.91 11.57
N TYR A 385 13.54 11.26 12.83
CA TYR A 385 12.48 12.18 13.22
C TYR A 385 13.08 13.37 13.93
N TYR A 386 12.75 14.57 13.46
CA TYR A 386 13.35 15.79 14.03
C TYR A 386 12.49 17.03 13.77
N ARG A 387 12.70 18.06 14.58
CA ARG A 387 12.04 19.36 14.44
C ARG A 387 12.86 20.28 13.56
N GLY A 388 12.20 20.95 12.63
CA GLY A 388 12.83 21.93 11.74
C GLY A 388 12.93 23.32 12.37
N LYS A 389 13.64 24.25 11.70
CA LYS A 389 13.80 25.65 12.17
C LYS A 389 12.48 26.40 12.37
N ALA A 390 11.47 26.10 11.56
CA ALA A 390 10.17 26.77 11.65
C ALA A 390 9.35 26.23 12.83
N ARG A 391 8.69 27.12 13.57
CA ARG A 391 7.83 26.74 14.70
C ARG A 391 6.76 25.74 14.27
N GLY A 392 6.67 24.61 14.98
CA GLY A 392 5.72 23.54 14.68
C GLY A 392 6.08 22.70 13.46
N SER A 393 7.31 22.81 12.94
CA SER A 393 7.81 21.97 11.86
C SER A 393 8.35 20.66 12.43
N PHE A 394 7.79 19.54 11.99
CA PHE A 394 8.28 18.20 12.31
C PHE A 394 8.45 17.41 11.01
N TRP A 395 9.56 16.67 10.91
CA TRP A 395 9.99 15.96 9.72
C TRP A 395 10.27 14.51 10.04
N TYR A 396 9.96 13.64 9.08
CA TYR A 396 10.32 12.24 9.07
C TYR A 396 11.12 11.96 7.80
N GLU A 397 12.28 11.35 7.93
CA GLU A 397 13.10 10.93 6.80
C GLU A 397 13.53 9.47 6.96
N PRO A 398 12.86 8.53 6.27
CA PRO A 398 13.38 7.16 6.17
C PRO A 398 14.61 7.16 5.25
N VAL A 399 15.64 6.43 5.68
CA VAL A 399 16.88 6.21 4.95
C VAL A 399 17.10 4.70 4.88
N PHE A 400 17.11 4.12 3.68
CA PHE A 400 17.11 2.67 3.50
C PHE A 400 17.89 2.27 2.26
N GLN A 401 18.37 1.02 2.22
CA GLN A 401 18.96 0.47 1.02
C GLN A 401 17.93 -0.25 0.18
N VAL A 402 18.08 -0.16 -1.13
CA VAL A 402 17.30 -0.93 -2.09
C VAL A 402 18.24 -1.86 -2.82
N ARG A 403 17.93 -3.16 -2.82
CA ARG A 403 18.54 -4.12 -3.75
C ARG A 403 17.86 -3.96 -5.10
N THR A 404 18.57 -3.35 -6.04
CA THR A 404 18.04 -3.10 -7.38
C THR A 404 17.80 -4.42 -8.13
N LEU A 405 17.10 -4.33 -9.26
CA LEU A 405 16.93 -5.47 -10.17
C LEU A 405 18.25 -5.90 -10.86
N GLU A 406 19.31 -5.09 -10.74
CA GLU A 406 20.66 -5.39 -11.20
C GLU A 406 21.58 -5.80 -10.03
N ASP A 407 20.99 -6.18 -8.88
CA ASP A 407 21.65 -6.63 -7.65
C ASP A 407 22.63 -5.64 -6.99
N ASN A 408 22.56 -4.36 -7.37
CA ASN A 408 23.29 -3.30 -6.69
C ASN A 408 22.54 -2.85 -5.42
N LEU A 409 23.27 -2.46 -4.38
CA LEU A 409 22.69 -1.80 -3.20
C LEU A 409 22.82 -0.29 -3.35
N VAL A 410 21.68 0.42 -3.30
CA VAL A 410 21.63 1.87 -3.40
C VAL A 410 20.90 2.48 -2.21
N TRP A 411 21.44 3.55 -1.65
CA TRP A 411 20.78 4.31 -0.58
C TRP A 411 19.66 5.18 -1.15
N ARG A 412 18.49 5.09 -0.52
CA ARG A 412 17.32 5.93 -0.78
C ARG A 412 16.98 6.70 0.49
N ARG A 413 16.48 7.91 0.28
CA ARG A 413 16.06 8.82 1.34
C ARG A 413 14.82 9.55 0.88
N ARG A 414 13.80 9.60 1.73
CA ARG A 414 12.56 10.34 1.47
C ARG A 414 12.36 11.38 2.55
N LYS A 415 11.65 12.46 2.24
CA LYS A 415 11.42 13.56 3.17
C LYS A 415 9.93 13.83 3.33
N TYR A 416 9.39 13.38 4.46
CA TYR A 416 8.00 13.53 4.83
C TYR A 416 7.83 14.73 5.72
N ARG A 417 6.81 15.55 5.41
CA ARG A 417 6.29 16.52 6.36
C ARG A 417 5.35 15.81 7.33
N VAL A 418 5.55 16.03 8.62
CA VAL A 418 4.70 15.47 9.67
C VAL A 418 3.85 16.56 10.30
N LYS A 419 2.58 16.25 10.54
CA LYS A 419 1.64 17.08 11.30
C LYS A 419 1.02 16.25 12.41
N ARG A 420 0.83 16.86 13.59
CA ARG A 420 0.06 16.28 14.69
C ARG A 420 -1.37 16.01 14.26
N GLY A 421 -1.90 14.85 14.65
CA GLY A 421 -3.32 14.52 14.59
C GLY A 421 -4.09 15.22 15.72
N LYS A 422 -5.39 14.91 15.80
CA LYS A 422 -6.27 15.48 16.84
C LYS A 422 -6.02 14.87 18.22
N VAL A 423 -5.61 13.61 18.26
CA VAL A 423 -5.33 12.86 19.48
C VAL A 423 -3.81 12.70 19.61
N PRO A 424 -3.19 12.97 20.77
CA PRO A 424 -1.79 12.66 21.00
C PRO A 424 -1.46 11.21 20.60
N GLY A 425 -0.28 10.99 20.02
CA GLY A 425 0.10 9.70 19.45
C GLY A 425 -0.39 9.45 18.02
N THR A 426 -1.23 10.33 17.45
CA THR A 426 -1.65 10.24 16.03
C THR A 426 -1.05 11.36 15.18
N PHE A 427 -0.75 11.08 13.92
CA PHE A 427 -0.04 12.00 13.02
C PHE A 427 -0.47 11.83 11.57
N GLN A 428 -0.33 12.90 10.78
CA GLN A 428 -0.49 12.88 9.33
C GLN A 428 0.83 13.17 8.65
N PHE A 429 1.28 12.23 7.83
CA PHE A 429 2.51 12.31 7.06
C PHE A 429 2.16 12.61 5.60
N SER A 430 2.97 13.44 4.94
CA SER A 430 2.80 13.73 3.52
C SER A 430 4.14 13.84 2.81
N VAL A 431 4.25 13.20 1.65
CA VAL A 431 5.44 13.21 0.80
C VAL A 431 5.03 13.34 -0.66
N LEU A 432 5.86 13.99 -1.47
CA LEU A 432 5.86 13.82 -2.91
C LEU A 432 7.03 12.88 -3.22
N ASP A 433 6.73 11.64 -3.57
CA ASP A 433 7.74 10.62 -3.87
C ASP A 433 7.57 10.14 -5.31
N ASN A 434 8.64 10.13 -6.09
CA ASN A 434 8.65 9.70 -7.49
C ASN A 434 7.52 10.31 -8.33
N GLY A 435 7.16 11.57 -8.04
CA GLY A 435 6.12 12.32 -8.76
C GLY A 435 4.70 12.07 -8.26
N VAL A 436 4.50 11.24 -7.23
CA VAL A 436 3.19 10.92 -6.67
C VAL A 436 3.09 11.39 -5.22
N VAL A 437 2.02 12.10 -4.89
CA VAL A 437 1.76 12.49 -3.51
C VAL A 437 1.21 11.29 -2.75
N SER A 438 1.86 10.94 -1.65
CA SER A 438 1.32 10.04 -0.65
C SER A 438 0.93 10.80 0.62
N ILE A 439 -0.21 10.40 1.19
CA ILE A 439 -0.70 10.88 2.48
C ILE A 439 -0.94 9.66 3.36
N GLU A 440 -0.40 9.71 4.57
CA GLU A 440 -0.44 8.61 5.52
C GLU A 440 -0.91 9.11 6.89
N SER A 441 -1.65 8.27 7.60
CA SER A 441 -2.06 8.47 8.98
C SER A 441 -1.31 7.48 9.85
N TRP A 442 -0.45 8.00 10.72
CA TRP A 442 0.43 7.22 11.60
C TRP A 442 -0.06 7.27 13.04
N THR A 443 0.10 6.16 13.74
CA THR A 443 -0.30 5.98 15.14
C THR A 443 0.84 5.33 15.91
N ILE A 444 1.23 5.93 17.04
CA ILE A 444 2.12 5.29 18.01
C ILE A 444 1.29 4.27 18.78
N VAL A 445 1.55 2.99 18.53
CA VAL A 445 0.78 1.89 19.12
C VAL A 445 1.29 1.59 20.52
N ASP A 446 2.62 1.48 20.64
CA ASP A 446 3.31 1.24 21.90
C ASP A 446 4.79 1.62 21.76
N VAL A 447 5.39 2.05 22.87
CA VAL A 447 6.83 2.26 23.00
C VAL A 447 7.24 1.82 24.39
N SER A 448 8.25 0.95 24.47
CA SER A 448 8.85 0.54 25.74
C SER A 448 9.31 1.74 26.57
N ASP A 449 9.16 1.66 27.90
CA ASP A 449 9.51 2.78 28.79
C ASP A 449 11.00 3.12 28.72
N ASP A 450 11.86 2.16 28.43
CA ASP A 450 13.30 2.34 28.26
C ASP A 450 13.73 2.66 26.82
N LEU A 451 12.76 2.82 25.90
CA LEU A 451 12.98 3.02 24.47
C LEU A 451 13.76 1.87 23.79
N SER A 452 13.78 0.67 24.37
CA SER A 452 14.36 -0.52 23.74
C SER A 452 13.66 -0.94 22.46
N TRP A 453 12.36 -0.64 22.33
CA TRP A 453 11.58 -0.84 21.11
C TRP A 453 10.36 0.09 21.02
N GLY A 454 9.84 0.25 19.80
CA GLY A 454 8.56 0.92 19.51
C GLY A 454 7.82 0.25 18.35
N LEU A 455 6.49 0.37 18.35
CA LEU A 455 5.62 -0.12 17.28
C LEU A 455 4.76 1.02 16.75
N PHE A 456 4.87 1.29 15.45
CA PHE A 456 4.13 2.35 14.78
C PHE A 456 3.26 1.79 13.67
N HIS A 457 1.96 2.10 13.70
CA HIS A 457 1.00 1.66 12.69
C HIS A 457 0.68 2.79 11.71
N TYR A 458 0.49 2.47 10.44
CA TYR A 458 0.13 3.45 9.41
C TYR A 458 -0.98 2.96 8.46
N HIS A 459 -1.78 3.92 7.99
CA HIS A 459 -2.69 3.79 6.86
C HIS A 459 -2.34 4.84 5.82
N GLY A 460 -2.15 4.45 4.57
CA GLY A 460 -1.69 5.35 3.52
C GLY A 460 -2.42 5.17 2.20
N ALA A 461 -2.33 6.20 1.36
CA ALA A 461 -2.71 6.09 -0.03
C ALA A 461 -1.89 7.02 -0.93
N ALA A 462 -1.35 6.44 -2.00
CA ALA A 462 -0.92 7.15 -3.18
C ALA A 462 -2.12 7.24 -4.15
N ARG A 463 -3.04 8.15 -3.82
CA ARG A 463 -4.41 8.18 -4.38
C ARG A 463 -4.46 8.12 -5.90
N VAL A 464 -3.66 8.97 -6.56
CA VAL A 464 -3.61 9.11 -8.03
C VAL A 464 -2.79 8.00 -8.71
N ALA A 465 -2.10 7.17 -7.94
CA ALA A 465 -1.51 5.92 -8.41
C ALA A 465 -2.46 4.73 -8.18
N GLY A 466 -3.65 4.97 -7.61
CA GLY A 466 -4.64 3.92 -7.34
C GLY A 466 -4.22 2.95 -6.23
N GLN A 467 -3.24 3.31 -5.41
CA GLN A 467 -2.71 2.45 -4.34
C GLN A 467 -3.15 2.95 -2.96
N SER A 468 -3.66 2.02 -2.17
CA SER A 468 -3.86 2.17 -0.74
C SER A 468 -3.14 1.04 -0.01
N TYR A 469 -2.70 1.33 1.21
CA TYR A 469 -1.88 0.40 1.98
C TYR A 469 -2.06 0.65 3.47
N THR A 470 -1.78 -0.40 4.23
CA THR A 470 -1.74 -0.40 5.69
C THR A 470 -0.49 -1.16 6.12
N GLY A 471 -0.03 -0.92 7.33
CA GLY A 471 1.01 -1.73 7.93
C GLY A 471 1.46 -1.21 9.27
N ALA A 472 2.44 -1.89 9.84
CA ALA A 472 3.12 -1.45 11.03
C ALA A 472 4.62 -1.74 10.92
N VAL A 473 5.42 -0.88 11.54
CA VAL A 473 6.87 -1.04 11.66
C VAL A 473 7.24 -1.21 13.12
N LEU A 474 7.92 -2.33 13.41
CA LEU A 474 8.60 -2.58 14.67
C LEU A 474 10.01 -2.01 14.58
N VAL A 475 10.38 -1.23 15.59
CA VAL A 475 11.65 -0.53 15.60
C VAL A 475 12.40 -0.69 16.91
N SER A 476 13.72 -0.60 16.86
CA SER A 476 14.62 -0.64 18.01
C SER A 476 15.86 0.24 17.73
N PRO A 477 16.65 0.64 18.74
CA PRO A 477 17.85 1.45 18.51
C PRO A 477 18.89 0.72 17.66
N ASP A 478 19.03 -0.59 17.84
CA ASP A 478 20.07 -1.42 17.23
C ASP A 478 19.58 -2.25 16.03
N GLY A 479 18.27 -2.24 15.75
CA GLY A 479 17.66 -3.02 14.68
C GLY A 479 17.51 -4.51 15.02
N GLN A 480 17.67 -4.89 16.28
CA GLN A 480 17.41 -6.23 16.79
C GLN A 480 15.98 -6.36 17.33
N TYR A 481 15.47 -7.59 17.33
CA TYR A 481 14.18 -7.91 17.91
C TYR A 481 14.16 -7.64 19.42
N PRO A 482 13.03 -7.18 19.99
CA PRO A 482 12.91 -6.98 21.44
C PRO A 482 13.25 -8.24 22.24
N ALA A 483 13.79 -8.05 23.44
CA ALA A 483 14.12 -9.16 24.33
C ALA A 483 12.88 -10.00 24.69
N GLU A 484 13.06 -11.29 24.98
CA GLU A 484 11.94 -12.22 25.24
C GLU A 484 10.98 -11.74 26.35
N ARG A 485 11.48 -11.00 27.35
CA ARG A 485 10.64 -10.39 28.41
C ARG A 485 9.59 -9.39 27.88
N GLU A 486 9.82 -8.80 26.72
CA GLU A 486 8.92 -7.83 26.08
C GLU A 486 7.91 -8.50 25.12
N LYS A 487 8.04 -9.81 24.89
CA LYS A 487 7.27 -10.53 23.86
C LYS A 487 5.77 -10.44 24.06
N GLU A 488 5.27 -10.63 25.27
CA GLU A 488 3.84 -10.54 25.55
C GLU A 488 3.29 -9.13 25.27
N ARG A 489 4.07 -8.09 25.61
CA ARG A 489 3.71 -6.68 25.34
C ARG A 489 3.72 -6.39 23.84
N LEU A 490 4.70 -6.91 23.11
CA LEU A 490 4.77 -6.79 21.65
C LEU A 490 3.59 -7.49 20.97
N VAL A 491 3.30 -8.74 21.33
CA VAL A 491 2.16 -9.50 20.78
C VAL A 491 0.85 -8.76 21.04
N SER A 492 0.65 -8.25 22.27
CA SER A 492 -0.53 -7.44 22.60
C SER A 492 -0.61 -6.16 21.75
N ALA A 493 0.51 -5.48 21.49
CA ALA A 493 0.55 -4.29 20.65
C ALA A 493 0.24 -4.62 19.17
N LEU A 494 0.76 -5.74 18.65
CA LEU A 494 0.45 -6.23 17.30
C LEU A 494 -1.03 -6.62 17.16
N ASP A 495 -1.61 -7.28 18.17
CA ASP A 495 -3.03 -7.62 18.17
C ASP A 495 -3.93 -6.38 18.11
N ARG A 496 -3.55 -5.27 18.77
CA ARG A 496 -4.27 -3.98 18.63
C ARG A 496 -4.22 -3.41 17.22
N CYS A 497 -3.20 -3.77 16.43
CA CYS A 497 -3.10 -3.43 15.01
C CYS A 497 -3.89 -4.38 14.11
N GLY A 498 -4.40 -5.50 14.65
CA GLY A 498 -4.87 -6.61 13.82
C GLY A 498 -3.75 -7.24 12.99
N ILE A 499 -2.52 -7.24 13.50
CA ILE A 499 -1.36 -7.83 12.83
C ILE A 499 -0.86 -8.98 13.68
N LYS A 500 -0.38 -10.04 13.03
CA LYS A 500 0.22 -11.19 13.70
C LYS A 500 1.73 -11.22 13.47
N GLU A 501 2.47 -11.81 14.40
CA GLU A 501 3.94 -11.86 14.34
C GLU A 501 4.44 -12.55 13.05
N TRP A 502 3.71 -13.55 12.55
CA TRP A 502 4.01 -14.23 11.29
C TRP A 502 3.78 -13.40 10.03
N GLU A 503 3.17 -12.22 10.15
CA GLU A 503 3.02 -11.26 9.05
C GLU A 503 4.15 -10.23 9.00
N LEU A 504 5.09 -10.27 9.97
CA LEU A 504 6.22 -9.35 10.00
C LEU A 504 7.37 -9.87 9.16
N PHE A 505 7.83 -9.01 8.25
CA PHE A 505 9.00 -9.22 7.42
C PHE A 505 10.23 -8.60 8.08
N ASN A 506 11.20 -9.43 8.44
CA ASN A 506 12.44 -8.97 9.05
C ASN A 506 13.29 -8.15 8.07
N VAL A 507 13.88 -7.08 8.60
CA VAL A 507 14.84 -6.24 7.90
C VAL A 507 16.25 -6.77 8.12
N ASP A 508 16.99 -6.96 7.04
CA ASP A 508 18.43 -7.26 7.13
C ASP A 508 19.21 -6.01 7.55
N ASN A 509 19.79 -6.10 8.75
CA ASN A 509 20.50 -5.02 9.42
C ASN A 509 22.02 -5.28 9.53
N CYS A 510 22.56 -6.27 8.81
CA CYS A 510 23.92 -6.80 9.02
C CYS A 510 25.05 -6.03 8.32
N SER A 511 24.79 -5.22 7.28
CA SER A 511 25.87 -4.62 6.44
C SER A 511 25.55 -3.21 5.97
N CYS A 512 25.45 -2.28 6.93
CA CYS A 512 24.96 -0.92 6.70
C CYS A 512 26.09 0.11 6.58
N GLU A 513 26.88 0.02 5.51
CA GLU A 513 28.01 0.94 5.29
C GLU A 513 27.57 2.32 4.79
N GLY A 514 28.08 3.36 5.43
CA GLY A 514 27.94 4.77 5.02
C GLY A 514 26.49 5.29 4.87
N PRO A 515 25.59 5.08 5.84
CA PRO A 515 24.22 5.57 5.72
C PRO A 515 24.18 7.11 5.71
N PRO A 516 23.45 7.75 4.78
CA PRO A 516 23.39 9.22 4.66
C PRO A 516 22.45 9.84 5.72
N LEU A 517 22.89 9.85 6.98
CA LEU A 517 22.07 10.22 8.15
C LEU A 517 22.14 11.71 8.55
N GLY A 518 22.76 12.56 7.73
CA GLY A 518 22.91 13.98 8.05
C GLY A 518 21.56 14.70 8.25
N LEU A 519 21.49 15.58 9.25
CA LEU A 519 20.33 16.42 9.52
C LEU A 519 20.52 17.83 8.93
N PRO A 520 19.43 18.55 8.58
CA PRO A 520 19.53 19.97 8.26
C PRO A 520 20.08 20.76 9.45
N GLU A 521 20.96 21.72 9.17
CA GLU A 521 21.49 22.63 10.18
C GLU A 521 20.35 23.31 10.96
N GLY A 522 20.50 23.47 12.28
CA GLY A 522 19.50 24.11 13.15
C GLY A 522 18.24 23.27 13.40
N SER A 523 18.29 21.96 13.14
CA SER A 523 17.28 21.02 13.61
C SER A 523 17.33 20.88 15.12
N SER A 524 16.18 20.72 15.77
CA SER A 524 16.09 20.38 17.19
C SER A 524 15.53 18.98 17.39
N LEU A 525 15.96 18.34 18.48
CA LEU A 525 15.66 16.95 18.80
C LEU A 525 14.57 16.92 19.87
N HIS A 526 14.82 16.33 21.04
CA HIS A 526 13.84 16.22 22.13
C HIS A 526 13.42 17.57 22.74
N SER A 527 12.24 17.57 23.35
CA SER A 527 11.63 18.74 24.00
C SER A 527 11.25 18.51 25.46
N LYS A 528 10.93 17.27 25.84
CA LYS A 528 10.50 16.82 27.16
C LYS A 528 11.22 15.57 27.62
N ILE A 529 11.43 14.59 26.74
CA ILE A 529 12.11 13.34 27.10
C ILE A 529 13.62 13.58 27.14
N GLU A 530 14.24 13.30 28.27
CA GLU A 530 15.69 13.19 28.38
C GLU A 530 16.11 11.74 28.10
N VAL A 531 16.97 11.56 27.09
CA VAL A 531 17.58 10.28 26.77
C VAL A 531 18.99 10.27 27.37
N GLN A 532 19.20 9.48 28.42
CA GLN A 532 20.50 9.36 29.07
C GLN A 532 21.36 8.29 28.38
N GLU A 533 22.63 8.61 28.14
CA GLU A 533 23.65 7.61 27.83
C GLU A 533 23.94 6.79 29.09
N GLY A 534 23.50 5.53 29.13
CA GLY A 534 24.04 4.58 30.10
C GLY A 534 23.06 3.64 30.79
N ARG A 535 22.53 2.68 30.04
CA ARG A 535 22.59 1.26 30.43
C ARG A 535 22.85 0.44 29.18
N THR A 536 24.09 0.47 28.70
CA THR A 536 24.64 -0.70 28.03
C THR A 536 24.32 -1.89 28.93
N HIS A 537 23.54 -2.83 28.40
CA HIS A 537 23.29 -4.11 29.04
C HIS A 537 24.65 -4.78 29.30
N ALA A 538 25.18 -4.57 30.50
CA ALA A 538 26.13 -5.49 31.07
C ALA A 538 25.38 -6.81 31.25
N SER A 539 25.78 -7.79 30.45
CA SER A 539 25.62 -9.21 30.65
C SER A 539 25.26 -9.62 32.08
N VAL A 540 24.05 -10.16 32.26
CA VAL A 540 23.75 -11.35 33.09
C VAL A 540 22.65 -12.14 32.40
#